data_AF-A0A967H7L4-F1
#
_entry.id   AF-A0A967H7L4-F1
#
_cell.length_a   1.000
_cell.length_b   1.000
_cell.length_c   1.000
_cell.angle_alpha   90.00
_cell.angle_beta   90.00
_cell.angle_gamma   90.00
#
_symmetry.space_group_name_H-M   'P 1'
#
loop_
_entity.id
_entity.type
_entity.pdbx_description
1 polymer ?
#
loop_
_entity_poly.entity_id
_entity_poly.type
_entity_poly.pdbx_seq_one_letter_code
_entity_poly.pdbx_strand_id
1 'polypeptide(L)' 'IYHVEVFLDGVSAGAGEGRSKKNAEQLAAKSALQTLGMIP' A
#
# COMPACT_ATOMS: atom_id res chain seq x y z
N ILE A 1 7.31 10.07 -10.18
CA ILE A 1 6.87 8.77 -9.61
C ILE A 1 6.28 9.09 -8.24
N TYR A 2 5.14 8.50 -7.90
CA TYR A 2 4.52 8.64 -6.58
C TYR A 2 4.85 7.42 -5.74
N HIS A 3 5.17 7.64 -4.47
CA HIS A 3 5.36 6.62 -3.46
C HIS A 3 4.33 6.86 -2.34
N VAL A 4 3.64 5.80 -1.91
CA VAL A 4 2.59 5.86 -0.89
C VAL A 4 2.80 4.71 0.10
N GLU A 5 2.63 4.99 1.39
CA GLU A 5 2.63 4.01 2.47
C GLU A 5 1.28 4.02 3.21
N VAL A 6 0.84 2.83 3.62
CA VAL A 6 -0.33 2.62 4.47
C VAL A 6 0.13 2.33 5.89
N PHE A 7 -0.38 3.09 6.86
CA PHE A 7 -0.12 2.86 8.28
C PHE A 7 -1.39 2.39 8.98
N LEU A 8 -1.27 1.35 9.80
CA LEU A 8 -2.31 0.89 10.72
C LEU A 8 -1.76 1.00 12.14
N ASP A 9 -2.45 1.78 12.99
CA ASP A 9 -2.02 2.06 14.37
C ASP A 9 -0.56 2.55 14.48
N GLY A 10 -0.13 3.34 13.48
CA GLY A 10 1.24 3.87 13.41
C GLY A 10 2.29 2.88 12.87
N VAL A 11 1.90 1.64 12.53
CA VAL A 11 2.79 0.62 11.93
C VAL A 11 2.59 0.58 10.42
N SER A 12 3.69 0.64 9.66
CA SER A 12 3.63 0.52 8.19
C SER A 12 3.16 -0.89 7.81
N ALA A 13 2.05 -0.97 7.08
CA ALA A 13 1.38 -2.22 6.70
C ALA A 13 1.62 -2.57 5.23
N GLY A 14 1.88 -1.58 4.37
CA GLY A 14 2.15 -1.80 2.95
C GLY A 14 2.56 -0.52 2.22
N ALA A 15 3.28 -0.69 1.11
CA ALA A 15 3.79 0.42 0.30
C ALA A 15 3.55 0.17 -1.20
N GLY A 16 3.50 1.25 -1.98
CA GLY A 16 3.22 1.18 -3.41
C GLY A 16 3.78 2.36 -4.19
N GLU A 17 4.31 2.06 -5.38
CA GLU A 17 4.86 3.05 -6.30
C GLU A 17 4.13 3.06 -7.64
N GLY A 18 3.72 4.25 -8.09
CA GLY A 18 2.91 4.40 -9.29
C GLY A 18 3.22 5.67 -10.07
N ARG A 19 2.83 5.68 -11.35
CA ARG A 19 2.91 6.88 -12.21
C ARG A 19 1.85 7.93 -11.88
N SER A 20 0.84 7.57 -11.09
CA SER A 20 -0.19 8.45 -10.56
C SER A 20 -0.45 8.14 -9.09
N LYS A 21 -0.99 9.11 -8.33
CA LYS A 21 -1.37 8.94 -6.93
C LYS A 21 -2.30 7.74 -6.74
N LYS A 22 -3.38 7.69 -7.53
CA LYS A 22 -4.37 6.60 -7.50
C LYS A 22 -3.73 5.22 -7.70
N ASN A 23 -2.80 5.09 -8.63
CA ASN A 23 -2.13 3.80 -8.86
C ASN A 23 -1.21 3.42 -7.70
N ALA A 24 -0.44 4.38 -7.15
CA ALA A 24 0.40 4.16 -5.98
C ALA A 24 -0.41 3.75 -4.73
N GLU A 25 -1.55 4.42 -4.48
CA GLU A 25 -2.48 4.10 -3.41
C GLU A 25 -3.06 2.69 -3.53
N GLN A 26 -3.49 2.29 -4.74
CA GLN A 26 -4.01 0.94 -4.98
C GLN A 26 -2.93 -0.13 -4.77
N LEU A 27 -1.69 0.13 -5.17
CA LEU A 27 -0.57 -0.78 -4.94
C LEU A 27 -0.22 -0.89 -3.46
N ALA A 28 -0.18 0.24 -2.74
CA ALA A 28 0.08 0.26 -1.30
C ALA A 28 -1.01 -0.47 -0.51
N ALA A 29 -2.28 -0.25 -0.86
CA ALA A 29 -3.41 -0.97 -0.28
C ALA A 29 -3.36 -2.47 -0.57
N LYS A 30 -3.02 -2.87 -1.81
CA LYS A 30 -2.84 -4.28 -2.17
C LYS A 30 -1.71 -4.91 -1.33
N SER A 31 -0.57 -4.24 -1.23
CA SER A 31 0.55 -4.70 -0.39
C SER A 31 0.13 -4.86 1.06
N ALA A 32 -0.65 -3.92 1.61
CA ALA A 32 -1.14 -4.01 2.99
C ALA A 32 -2.08 -5.21 3.21
N LEU A 33 -3.01 -5.46 2.29
CA LEU A 33 -3.91 -6.61 2.36
C LEU A 33 -3.16 -7.94 2.28
N GLN A 34 -2.07 -8.02 1.50
CA GLN A 34 -1.20 -9.19 1.43
C GLN A 34 -0.45 -9.42 2.75
N THR A 35 0.14 -8.36 3.31
CA THR A 35 0.82 -8.41 4.63
C THR A 35 -0.12 -8.87 5.74
N LEU A 36 -1.38 -8.44 5.70
CA LEU A 36 -2.42 -8.82 6.67
C LEU A 36 -3.01 -10.21 6.40
N GLY A 37 -2.61 -10.89 5.33
CA GLY A 37 -3.13 -12.20 4.95
C GLY A 37 -4.60 -12.18 4.51
N MET A 38 -5.13 -11.01 4.12
CA MET A 38 -6.51 -10.86 3.65
C MET A 38 -6.68 -11.29 2.19
N ILE A 39 -5.59 -11.23 1.41
CA ILE A 39 -5.49 -11.68 0.03
C ILE A 39 -4.14 -12.38 -0.18
N PRO A 40 -4.02 -13.31 -1.14
CA PRO A 40 -2.76 -14.00 -1.46
C PRO A 40 -1.69 -13.06 -2.04
#